data_AF-K0KLN1-F1
#
_entry.id   AF-K0KLN1-F1
#
_cell.length_a   1.000
_cell.length_b   1.000
_cell.length_c   1.000
_cell.angle_alpha   90.00
_cell.angle_beta   90.00
_cell.angle_gamma   90.00
#
_symmetry.space_group_name_H-M   'P 1'
#
loop_
_entity.id
_entity.type
_entity.pdbx_description
1 polymer ?
#
loop_
_entity_poly.entity_id
_entity_poly.type
_entity_poly.pdbx_seq_one_letter_code
_entity_poly.pdbx_strand_id
1 'polypeptide(L)'
;MSRRPLKYRSTDAPPEGAEAEDQRGIRGPSSALTEFLRQQGINAEAIRQRHLRRLRGEEGDGEEEGQGDGGNQGENGGDNEDTNNDTQEGGDVAVSGNGEQDQEDEEKDEEELQMRIAARRKRRAAAGKDDDEYTDSDEDELGSDEESAEVRRRPRRRVVGEEETCAQCFNKFIVNVYTKSAATGGYLCPDCTTKQLENERAMKRNQMLSRKKRQRLAAALLDRQDLKIPTLQDLAIKKVTERIEDVEQFGDIGSLNMKKIAKILCRNRSLDDNTLQLFLDIKNEKLEFWDCSKLTKNSYEKITSYCPNVKDLKLLMCGRLHNDNLNYFTSNLHHLTKIELDGPFLINNDTWRNFFENVGDRLTGLKISNTHRFDDETFKTFLEKCGPNLTELKLSRLDGIKEKESYDLMPVYLTKLESLEISYPHEEEQVSDSALINLLSINGETLHTLVLDGSSGLTDEFLVNGIKPFCVNLRSLSLSFLDQITSEGFVALFNEWNSNLGLNEVYLRKCFSLGDEGIIEFLLHSGQSLVELSINSVKDLTVDTFQIMKCPNLTYLDTGFVRAVDDVVLELIGKNCPQLKVLDCYGNNRCTSKAKIREGLKVIGRQSDTI
;
A
#
# COMPACT_ATOMS: atom_id res chain seq x y z
N MET A 1 -10.08 -38.25 -67.18
CA MET A 1 -9.36 -37.32 -66.28
C MET A 1 -10.22 -36.06 -66.14
N SER A 2 -11.49 -36.15 -65.76
CA SER A 2 -12.14 -36.65 -64.52
C SER A 2 -12.20 -35.57 -63.45
N ARG A 3 -13.34 -35.04 -63.01
CA ARG A 3 -14.74 -34.89 -63.50
C ARG A 3 -15.38 -34.19 -62.28
N ARG A 4 -15.91 -32.96 -62.39
CA ARG A 4 -17.36 -32.65 -62.62
C ARG A 4 -18.24 -32.94 -61.36
N PRO A 5 -19.51 -32.47 -61.29
CA PRO A 5 -19.94 -31.37 -60.41
C PRO A 5 -21.25 -31.70 -59.62
N LEU A 6 -22.01 -30.68 -59.21
CA LEU A 6 -23.50 -30.62 -59.15
C LEU A 6 -24.29 -31.35 -58.04
N LYS A 7 -25.30 -30.59 -57.55
CA LYS A 7 -26.73 -30.94 -57.35
C LYS A 7 -27.18 -31.80 -56.14
N TYR A 8 -28.00 -31.15 -55.31
CA TYR A 8 -29.46 -31.39 -55.13
C TYR A 8 -29.98 -32.83 -55.02
N ARG A 9 -30.51 -33.18 -53.82
CA ARG A 9 -31.84 -33.79 -53.51
C ARG A 9 -31.75 -34.39 -52.10
N SER A 10 -32.46 -33.87 -51.10
CA SER A 10 -33.89 -34.05 -50.78
C SER A 10 -34.31 -35.50 -50.56
N THR A 11 -34.61 -35.83 -49.30
CA THR A 11 -35.59 -36.80 -48.79
C THR A 11 -35.68 -36.52 -47.29
N ASP A 12 -36.80 -36.42 -46.60
CA ASP A 12 -38.22 -36.44 -46.96
C ASP A 12 -38.97 -35.83 -45.76
N ALA A 13 -40.22 -35.49 -46.02
CA ALA A 13 -41.08 -34.59 -45.27
C ALA A 13 -41.83 -35.30 -44.09
N PRO A 14 -42.94 -34.75 -43.53
CA PRO A 14 -43.18 -34.54 -42.10
C PRO A 14 -44.30 -35.46 -41.57
N PRO A 15 -44.98 -35.16 -40.44
CA PRO A 15 -46.21 -34.33 -40.51
C PRO A 15 -46.32 -33.33 -39.33
N GLU A 16 -46.74 -32.09 -39.54
CA GLU A 16 -48.14 -31.61 -39.59
C GLU A 16 -48.93 -31.78 -38.27
N GLY A 17 -49.32 -30.62 -37.72
CA GLY A 17 -50.23 -30.45 -36.59
C GLY A 17 -50.40 -28.96 -36.33
N ALA A 18 -51.29 -28.34 -37.10
CA ALA A 18 -51.52 -26.90 -37.22
C ALA A 18 -52.13 -26.26 -35.96
N GLU A 19 -51.80 -24.98 -35.72
CA GLU A 19 -52.76 -24.01 -35.18
C GLU A 19 -52.36 -22.57 -35.56
N ALA A 20 -53.40 -21.73 -35.65
CA ALA A 20 -53.54 -20.61 -36.57
C ALA A 20 -52.82 -19.31 -36.17
N GLU A 21 -52.59 -18.49 -37.20
CA GLU A 21 -52.12 -17.11 -37.14
C GLU A 21 -52.99 -16.21 -36.26
N ASP A 22 -52.36 -15.34 -35.46
CA ASP A 22 -52.82 -13.96 -35.35
C ASP A 22 -51.65 -12.97 -35.37
N GLN A 23 -51.90 -11.86 -36.06
CA GLN A 23 -50.93 -10.95 -36.63
C GLN A 23 -50.55 -9.80 -35.68
N ARG A 24 -49.27 -9.42 -35.78
CA ARG A 24 -48.66 -8.08 -35.61
C ARG A 24 -48.39 -7.55 -34.21
N GLY A 25 -47.08 -7.47 -33.94
CA GLY A 25 -46.47 -6.43 -33.13
C GLY A 25 -44.94 -6.45 -33.26
N ILE A 26 -44.41 -5.85 -34.33
CA ILE A 26 -42.96 -5.60 -34.48
C ILE A 26 -42.53 -4.67 -33.32
N ARG A 27 -41.84 -5.21 -32.32
CA ARG A 27 -41.07 -4.45 -31.33
C ARG A 27 -39.59 -4.60 -31.64
N GLY A 28 -38.87 -3.48 -31.58
CA GLY A 28 -37.43 -3.38 -31.87
C GLY A 28 -36.56 -4.23 -30.92
N PRO A 29 -35.24 -4.26 -31.17
CA PRO A 29 -34.35 -5.29 -30.63
C PRO A 29 -34.33 -5.26 -29.10
N SER A 30 -34.85 -6.31 -28.47
CA SER A 30 -34.54 -6.59 -27.07
C SER A 30 -33.07 -7.00 -26.98
N SER A 31 -32.31 -6.24 -26.22
CA SER A 31 -30.89 -6.50 -25.94
C SER A 31 -30.67 -7.96 -25.49
N ALA A 32 -29.62 -8.60 -26.00
CA ALA A 32 -29.17 -9.93 -25.59
C ALA A 32 -29.00 -10.08 -24.06
N LEU A 33 -28.76 -8.96 -23.38
CA LEU A 33 -28.66 -8.90 -21.91
C LEU A 33 -29.99 -9.18 -21.21
N THR A 34 -31.12 -8.78 -21.79
CA THR A 34 -32.45 -8.95 -21.19
C THR A 34 -32.91 -10.41 -21.27
N GLU A 35 -32.49 -11.15 -22.30
CA GLU A 35 -32.79 -12.58 -22.46
C GLU A 35 -31.92 -13.44 -21.53
N PHE A 36 -30.64 -13.07 -21.36
CA PHE A 36 -29.71 -13.72 -20.44
C PHE A 36 -30.15 -13.60 -18.97
N LEU A 37 -30.57 -12.40 -18.53
CA LEU A 37 -31.04 -12.18 -17.16
C LEU A 37 -32.33 -12.94 -16.83
N ARG A 38 -33.21 -13.14 -17.82
CA ARG A 38 -34.44 -13.91 -17.67
C ARG A 38 -34.17 -15.42 -17.56
N GLN A 39 -33.17 -15.95 -18.28
CA GLN A 39 -32.75 -17.36 -18.17
C GLN A 39 -32.08 -17.69 -16.84
N GLN A 40 -31.42 -16.72 -16.20
CA GLN A 40 -30.84 -16.87 -14.86
C GLN A 40 -31.86 -16.63 -13.72
N GLY A 41 -33.15 -16.50 -14.04
CA GLY A 41 -34.23 -16.33 -13.05
C GLY A 41 -34.29 -14.95 -12.39
N ILE A 42 -33.55 -13.97 -12.91
CA ILE A 42 -33.43 -12.64 -12.30
C ILE A 42 -34.51 -11.73 -12.89
N ASN A 43 -35.64 -11.60 -12.17
CA ASN A 43 -36.72 -10.70 -12.54
C ASN A 43 -36.50 -9.31 -11.91
N ALA A 44 -36.35 -8.28 -12.75
CA ALA A 44 -36.17 -6.89 -12.33
C ALA A 44 -37.32 -6.36 -11.45
N GLU A 45 -38.54 -6.88 -11.63
CA GLU A 45 -39.72 -6.51 -10.83
C GLU A 45 -39.60 -7.02 -9.38
N ALA A 46 -39.05 -8.22 -9.19
CA ALA A 46 -38.86 -8.83 -7.87
C ALA A 46 -37.76 -8.10 -7.06
N ILE A 47 -36.70 -7.66 -7.73
CA ILE A 47 -35.62 -6.87 -7.11
C ILE A 47 -36.15 -5.50 -6.69
N ARG A 48 -36.96 -4.85 -7.54
CA ARG A 48 -37.56 -3.54 -7.25
C ARG A 48 -38.53 -3.63 -6.05
N GLN A 49 -39.32 -4.70 -5.95
CA GLN A 49 -40.21 -4.92 -4.80
C GLN A 49 -39.43 -5.23 -3.50
N ARG A 50 -38.34 -6.00 -3.59
CA ARG A 50 -37.47 -6.28 -2.43
C ARG A 50 -36.78 -5.01 -1.90
N HIS A 51 -36.40 -4.11 -2.80
CA HIS A 51 -35.83 -2.81 -2.44
C HIS A 51 -36.87 -1.89 -1.80
N LEU A 52 -38.10 -1.85 -2.32
CA LEU A 52 -39.21 -1.10 -1.74
C LEU A 52 -39.64 -1.61 -0.36
N ARG A 53 -39.55 -2.93 -0.10
CA ARG A 53 -39.76 -3.51 1.24
C ARG A 53 -38.69 -3.08 2.24
N ARG A 54 -37.42 -3.04 1.83
CA ARG A 54 -36.32 -2.56 2.68
C ARG A 54 -36.45 -1.07 3.02
N LEU A 55 -36.98 -0.26 2.10
CA LEU A 55 -37.22 1.17 2.35
C LEU A 55 -38.39 1.46 3.31
N ARG A 56 -39.26 0.48 3.58
CA ARG A 56 -40.38 0.62 4.54
C ARG A 56 -40.08 0.14 5.96
N GLY A 57 -38.89 -0.40 6.23
CA GLY A 57 -38.42 -0.67 7.60
C GLY A 57 -39.22 -1.74 8.37
N GLU A 58 -39.64 -2.83 7.70
CA GLU A 58 -40.27 -3.98 8.37
C GLU A 58 -39.26 -5.14 8.46
N GLU A 59 -38.60 -5.28 9.61
CA GLU A 59 -37.93 -6.52 10.03
C GLU A 59 -38.84 -7.27 11.02
N GLY A 60 -38.98 -8.58 10.83
CA GLY A 60 -39.63 -9.48 11.77
C GLY A 60 -39.15 -10.91 11.55
N ASP A 61 -38.46 -11.46 12.54
CA ASP A 61 -37.98 -12.85 12.65
C ASP A 61 -39.10 -13.83 13.04
N GLY A 62 -39.02 -15.06 12.47
CA GLY A 62 -39.57 -16.36 12.94
C GLY A 62 -41.11 -16.54 13.03
N GLU A 63 -41.75 -17.69 12.83
CA GLU A 63 -41.38 -19.09 12.54
C GLU A 63 -42.68 -19.86 12.16
N GLU A 64 -42.50 -20.93 11.39
CA GLU A 64 -43.28 -22.18 11.24
C GLU A 64 -44.82 -22.23 10.98
N GLU A 65 -45.18 -22.91 9.87
CA GLU A 65 -46.11 -24.05 9.91
C GLU A 65 -45.65 -25.12 8.89
N GLY A 66 -45.48 -26.36 9.38
CA GLY A 66 -45.27 -27.56 8.59
C GLY A 66 -46.49 -28.48 8.55
N GLN A 67 -46.50 -29.38 7.57
CA GLN A 67 -47.19 -30.68 7.52
C GLN A 67 -46.54 -31.48 6.36
N GLY A 68 -46.18 -32.77 6.48
CA GLY A 68 -46.28 -33.67 7.62
C GLY A 68 -45.71 -35.07 7.34
N ASP A 69 -45.77 -35.88 8.40
CA ASP A 69 -45.93 -37.33 8.53
C ASP A 69 -44.94 -38.34 7.91
N GLY A 70 -44.64 -39.38 8.71
CA GLY A 70 -44.03 -40.64 8.27
C GLY A 70 -43.11 -41.28 9.32
N GLY A 71 -43.67 -42.08 10.23
CA GLY A 71 -42.92 -42.76 11.30
C GLY A 71 -42.24 -44.10 10.95
N ASN A 72 -41.42 -44.51 11.92
CA ASN A 72 -41.16 -45.88 12.41
C ASN A 72 -39.80 -46.57 12.13
N GLN A 73 -39.07 -46.78 13.25
CA GLN A 73 -38.25 -47.93 13.68
C GLN A 73 -37.11 -48.52 12.80
N GLY A 74 -35.94 -48.67 13.43
CA GLY A 74 -35.29 -49.98 13.57
C GLY A 74 -33.90 -50.19 12.94
N GLU A 75 -32.91 -50.38 13.81
CA GLU A 75 -31.78 -51.33 13.74
C GLU A 75 -30.68 -51.30 12.64
N ASN A 76 -29.45 -51.52 13.14
CA ASN A 76 -28.30 -52.23 12.57
C ASN A 76 -27.55 -51.71 11.34
N GLY A 77 -26.24 -51.47 11.57
CA GLY A 77 -25.18 -52.34 11.03
C GLY A 77 -24.58 -52.00 9.67
N GLY A 78 -23.27 -51.70 9.69
CA GLY A 78 -22.27 -52.34 8.83
C GLY A 78 -22.18 -51.93 7.35
N ASP A 79 -21.13 -51.16 7.06
CA ASP A 79 -20.10 -51.33 6.02
C ASP A 79 -20.45 -51.75 4.57
N ASN A 80 -19.65 -51.15 3.68
CA ASN A 80 -19.35 -51.43 2.26
C ASN A 80 -20.11 -50.59 1.24
N GLU A 81 -19.47 -49.59 0.61
CA GLU A 81 -18.33 -49.60 -0.35
C GLU A 81 -18.80 -49.62 -1.81
N ASP A 82 -18.12 -48.76 -2.60
CA ASP A 82 -18.05 -48.67 -4.06
C ASP A 82 -19.26 -48.06 -4.81
N THR A 83 -19.15 -47.10 -5.74
CA THR A 83 -18.01 -46.67 -6.59
C THR A 83 -18.29 -45.33 -7.30
N ASN A 84 -17.20 -44.58 -7.54
CA ASN A 84 -16.86 -43.69 -8.67
C ASN A 84 -17.31 -42.21 -8.80
N ASN A 85 -16.26 -41.39 -9.04
CA ASN A 85 -16.15 -40.12 -9.80
C ASN A 85 -16.81 -38.86 -9.22
N ASP A 86 -16.29 -37.63 -9.36
CA ASP A 86 -15.15 -37.07 -10.07
C ASP A 86 -14.86 -35.64 -9.52
N THR A 87 -13.57 -35.30 -9.50
CA THR A 87 -12.90 -34.00 -9.71
C THR A 87 -13.63 -32.63 -9.72
N GLN A 88 -13.00 -31.69 -8.99
CA GLN A 88 -12.64 -30.27 -9.30
C GLN A 88 -13.73 -29.18 -9.45
N GLU A 89 -13.65 -28.14 -8.61
CA GLU A 89 -13.17 -26.75 -8.91
C GLU A 89 -14.35 -25.80 -9.11
N GLY A 90 -14.32 -24.52 -8.72
CA GLY A 90 -13.27 -23.68 -8.16
C GLY A 90 -13.89 -22.37 -7.64
N GLY A 91 -13.11 -21.66 -6.80
CA GLY A 91 -13.42 -20.32 -6.34
C GLY A 91 -12.82 -19.25 -7.24
N ASP A 92 -13.46 -18.09 -7.29
CA ASP A 92 -12.95 -16.91 -8.00
C ASP A 92 -12.27 -15.91 -7.05
N VAL A 93 -11.11 -15.47 -7.53
CA VAL A 93 -10.06 -14.71 -6.85
C VAL A 93 -10.19 -13.23 -7.21
N ALA A 94 -10.15 -12.35 -6.20
CA ALA A 94 -10.11 -10.90 -6.39
C ALA A 94 -8.74 -10.45 -6.89
N VAL A 95 -8.71 -9.88 -8.11
CA VAL A 95 -7.56 -9.26 -8.75
C VAL A 95 -7.49 -7.78 -8.32
N SER A 96 -6.41 -7.41 -7.62
CA SER A 96 -6.02 -6.00 -7.41
C SER A 96 -4.79 -5.70 -8.26
N GLY A 97 -5.00 -4.99 -9.37
CA GLY A 97 -3.94 -4.49 -10.25
C GLY A 97 -4.50 -3.43 -11.19
N ASN A 98 -3.84 -2.27 -11.21
CA ASN A 98 -4.12 -1.04 -11.98
C ASN A 98 -5.33 -0.22 -11.51
N GLY A 99 -5.09 0.74 -10.60
CA GLY A 99 -6.09 1.75 -10.21
C GLY A 99 -5.74 3.19 -10.60
N GLU A 100 -4.52 3.47 -11.07
CA GLU A 100 -4.08 4.86 -11.28
C GLU A 100 -4.21 5.36 -12.73
N GLN A 101 -4.31 4.48 -13.72
CA GLN A 101 -4.58 4.87 -15.12
C GLN A 101 -6.09 4.92 -15.41
N ASP A 102 -6.86 4.00 -14.83
CA ASP A 102 -8.32 3.95 -15.05
C ASP A 102 -9.04 5.11 -14.34
N GLN A 103 -8.56 5.60 -13.18
CA GLN A 103 -9.13 6.77 -12.50
C GLN A 103 -8.89 8.09 -13.25
N GLU A 104 -7.74 8.26 -13.91
CA GLU A 104 -7.46 9.46 -14.70
C GLU A 104 -8.24 9.52 -16.02
N ASP A 105 -8.66 8.37 -16.54
CA ASP A 105 -9.47 8.29 -17.76
C ASP A 105 -10.97 8.33 -17.42
N GLU A 106 -11.41 7.76 -16.28
CA GLU A 106 -12.77 7.92 -15.75
C GLU A 106 -13.07 9.37 -15.33
N GLU A 107 -12.15 10.08 -14.66
CA GLU A 107 -12.34 11.51 -14.32
C GLU A 107 -12.39 12.42 -15.56
N LYS A 108 -11.63 12.09 -16.62
CA LYS A 108 -11.68 12.83 -17.90
C LYS A 108 -13.00 12.56 -18.64
N ASP A 109 -13.48 11.32 -18.61
CA ASP A 109 -14.76 10.94 -19.21
C ASP A 109 -15.95 11.55 -18.46
N GLU A 110 -15.89 11.67 -17.13
CA GLU A 110 -16.89 12.38 -16.32
C GLU A 110 -16.89 13.89 -16.57
N GLU A 111 -15.72 14.54 -16.66
CA GLU A 111 -15.64 15.96 -17.03
C GLU A 111 -16.13 16.22 -18.46
N GLU A 112 -15.82 15.33 -19.42
CA GLU A 112 -16.34 15.41 -20.79
C GLU A 112 -17.86 15.19 -20.84
N LEU A 113 -18.37 14.24 -20.06
CA LEU A 113 -19.81 13.96 -19.93
C LEU A 113 -20.54 15.17 -19.31
N GLN A 114 -20.00 15.78 -18.26
CA GLN A 114 -20.56 16.99 -17.66
C GLN A 114 -20.54 18.18 -18.63
N MET A 115 -19.47 18.34 -19.41
CA MET A 115 -19.41 19.37 -20.46
C MET A 115 -20.44 19.11 -21.58
N ARG A 116 -20.67 17.86 -21.97
CA ARG A 116 -21.72 17.46 -22.94
C ARG A 116 -23.13 17.70 -22.39
N ILE A 117 -23.38 17.40 -21.11
CA ILE A 117 -24.66 17.65 -20.43
C ILE A 117 -24.92 19.16 -20.33
N ALA A 118 -23.92 19.96 -19.95
CA ALA A 118 -24.02 21.42 -19.89
C ALA A 118 -24.24 22.05 -21.28
N ALA A 119 -23.58 21.52 -22.32
CA ALA A 119 -23.80 21.95 -23.70
C ALA A 119 -25.21 21.58 -24.20
N ARG A 120 -25.74 20.41 -23.82
CA ARG A 120 -27.10 19.96 -24.14
C ARG A 120 -28.15 20.80 -23.41
N ARG A 121 -27.92 21.15 -22.14
CA ARG A 121 -28.77 22.10 -21.37
C ARG A 121 -28.78 23.49 -22.00
N LYS A 122 -27.63 24.02 -22.44
CA LYS A 122 -27.57 25.31 -23.17
C LYS A 122 -28.29 25.30 -24.52
N ARG A 123 -28.24 24.19 -25.27
CA ARG A 123 -28.98 24.05 -26.54
C ARG A 123 -30.49 23.94 -26.31
N ARG A 124 -30.93 23.24 -25.26
CA ARG A 124 -32.36 23.15 -24.88
C ARG A 124 -32.92 24.48 -24.40
N ALA A 125 -32.18 25.24 -23.59
CA ALA A 125 -32.58 26.57 -23.14
C ALA A 125 -32.68 27.61 -24.28
N ALA A 126 -31.94 27.43 -25.37
CA ALA A 126 -32.03 28.28 -26.56
C ALA A 126 -33.20 27.91 -27.49
N ALA A 127 -33.81 26.72 -27.33
CA ALA A 127 -34.85 26.20 -28.21
C ALA A 127 -36.29 26.45 -27.70
N GLY A 128 -36.46 27.13 -26.57
CA GLY A 128 -37.76 27.69 -26.13
C GLY A 128 -38.88 26.66 -25.90
N LYS A 129 -38.55 25.43 -25.48
CA LYS A 129 -39.54 24.45 -24.99
C LYS A 129 -39.41 24.35 -23.47
N ASP A 130 -40.37 24.93 -22.77
CA ASP A 130 -40.71 24.55 -21.40
C ASP A 130 -41.52 23.25 -21.48
N ASP A 131 -41.08 22.21 -20.77
CA ASP A 131 -41.91 21.10 -20.31
C ASP A 131 -41.28 20.63 -18.98
N ASP A 132 -42.07 20.77 -17.93
CA ASP A 132 -41.76 20.42 -16.55
C ASP A 132 -41.80 18.90 -16.36
N GLU A 133 -40.74 18.30 -15.81
CA GLU A 133 -40.87 17.20 -14.84
C GLU A 133 -39.53 16.85 -14.16
N TYR A 134 -39.65 16.40 -12.90
CA TYR A 134 -38.63 15.94 -11.95
C TYR A 134 -38.02 17.00 -11.01
N THR A 135 -38.79 17.22 -9.95
CA THR A 135 -38.35 17.50 -8.58
C THR A 135 -37.31 16.46 -8.14
N ASP A 136 -36.15 16.93 -7.68
CA ASP A 136 -35.33 16.21 -6.70
C ASP A 136 -35.18 17.14 -5.50
N SER A 137 -35.61 16.63 -4.36
CA SER A 137 -35.78 17.36 -3.11
C SER A 137 -34.54 17.16 -2.26
N ASP A 138 -33.79 18.23 -2.03
CA ASP A 138 -32.89 18.32 -0.87
C ASP A 138 -33.30 19.58 -0.09
N GLU A 139 -34.12 19.36 0.93
CA GLU A 139 -34.39 20.31 2.00
C GLU A 139 -33.21 20.24 2.99
N ASP A 140 -32.58 21.39 3.26
CA ASP A 140 -32.09 21.79 4.59
C ASP A 140 -31.34 23.13 4.48
N GLU A 141 -32.04 24.25 4.68
CA GLU A 141 -31.47 25.37 5.45
C GLU A 141 -32.56 26.34 5.95
N LEU A 142 -32.75 26.33 7.28
CA LEU A 142 -33.50 27.33 8.02
C LEU A 142 -32.68 28.62 8.10
N GLY A 143 -33.18 29.68 7.47
CA GLY A 143 -32.68 31.05 7.62
C GLY A 143 -33.82 32.04 7.40
N SER A 144 -34.43 32.49 8.49
CA SER A 144 -35.40 33.59 8.53
C SER A 144 -34.71 34.89 8.11
N ASP A 145 -35.28 35.61 7.15
CA ASP A 145 -35.40 37.08 7.18
C ASP A 145 -36.35 37.55 6.06
N GLU A 146 -37.45 38.18 6.46
CA GLU A 146 -38.42 38.85 5.60
C GLU A 146 -37.95 40.26 5.19
N GLU A 147 -38.49 40.72 4.06
CA GLU A 147 -38.53 42.09 3.54
C GLU A 147 -37.28 42.72 2.91
N SER A 148 -37.24 42.72 1.57
CA SER A 148 -37.37 43.98 0.79
C SER A 148 -37.49 43.69 -0.71
N ALA A 149 -38.65 44.04 -1.26
CA ALA A 149 -38.95 43.96 -2.68
C ALA A 149 -38.29 45.12 -3.44
N GLU A 150 -37.07 44.92 -3.94
CA GLU A 150 -36.53 45.71 -5.05
C GLU A 150 -36.63 44.92 -6.35
N VAL A 151 -37.49 45.42 -7.25
CA VAL A 151 -37.66 44.94 -8.63
C VAL A 151 -36.35 45.12 -9.40
N ARG A 152 -35.46 44.13 -9.34
CA ARG A 152 -34.31 44.03 -10.25
C ARG A 152 -34.83 43.85 -11.67
N ARG A 153 -34.79 44.93 -12.46
CA ARG A 153 -35.06 44.91 -13.90
C ARG A 153 -34.19 43.83 -14.54
N ARG A 154 -34.81 42.76 -15.07
CA ARG A 154 -34.13 41.74 -15.86
C ARG A 154 -33.39 42.44 -17.03
N PRO A 155 -32.08 42.19 -17.26
CA PRO A 155 -31.40 42.74 -18.43
C PRO A 155 -32.11 42.25 -19.70
N ARG A 156 -32.31 43.17 -20.67
CA ARG A 156 -32.99 42.90 -21.95
C ARG A 156 -32.43 41.63 -22.60
N ARG A 157 -33.32 40.69 -22.95
CA ARG A 157 -32.95 39.48 -23.69
C ARG A 157 -32.50 39.86 -25.11
N ARG A 158 -31.48 39.12 -25.55
CA ARG A 158 -30.76 39.16 -26.82
C ARG A 158 -31.66 39.37 -28.04
N VAL A 159 -31.32 40.33 -28.90
CA VAL A 159 -31.70 40.32 -30.31
C VAL A 159 -30.40 40.10 -31.10
N VAL A 160 -30.23 38.89 -31.63
CA VAL A 160 -29.09 38.56 -32.49
C VAL A 160 -29.21 39.41 -33.75
N GLY A 161 -28.21 40.24 -34.04
CA GLY A 161 -28.22 41.16 -35.19
C GLY A 161 -28.32 42.67 -34.86
N GLU A 162 -28.45 43.07 -33.59
CA GLU A 162 -28.39 44.49 -33.20
C GLU A 162 -26.94 45.00 -33.07
N GLU A 163 -26.71 46.27 -33.43
CA GLU A 163 -25.44 46.97 -33.21
C GLU A 163 -25.33 47.44 -31.77
N GLU A 164 -24.33 46.94 -31.04
CA GLU A 164 -24.06 47.31 -29.67
C GLU A 164 -22.62 47.81 -29.50
N THR A 165 -22.36 48.55 -28.42
CA THR A 165 -21.03 49.13 -28.15
C THR A 165 -20.29 48.25 -27.15
N CYS A 166 -19.06 47.85 -27.50
CA CYS A 166 -18.26 46.98 -26.66
C CYS A 166 -17.90 47.65 -25.34
N ALA A 167 -18.19 47.00 -24.21
CA ALA A 167 -17.94 47.52 -22.87
C ALA A 167 -16.45 47.78 -22.55
N GLN A 168 -15.53 47.16 -23.31
CA GLN A 168 -14.09 47.23 -23.05
C GLN A 168 -13.29 48.11 -24.05
N CYS A 169 -13.61 48.08 -25.34
CA CYS A 169 -12.92 48.86 -26.37
C CYS A 169 -13.78 49.97 -27.00
N PHE A 170 -15.05 50.09 -26.58
CA PHE A 170 -16.04 51.08 -27.06
C PHE A 170 -16.30 51.08 -28.58
N ASN A 171 -15.87 50.04 -29.29
CA ASN A 171 -16.18 49.87 -30.71
C ASN A 171 -17.59 49.32 -30.89
N LYS A 172 -18.26 49.76 -31.96
CA LYS A 172 -19.56 49.22 -32.40
C LYS A 172 -19.34 47.85 -33.02
N PHE A 173 -20.15 46.88 -32.65
CA PHE A 173 -20.12 45.54 -33.22
C PHE A 173 -21.54 44.94 -33.23
N ILE A 174 -21.75 43.95 -34.09
CA ILE A 174 -23.03 43.26 -34.18
C ILE A 174 -23.04 42.10 -33.19
N VAL A 175 -24.05 42.05 -32.32
CA VAL A 175 -24.21 40.99 -31.32
C VAL A 175 -24.50 39.67 -32.03
N ASN A 176 -23.58 38.73 -31.89
CA ASN A 176 -23.70 37.37 -32.41
C ASN A 176 -23.86 36.36 -31.27
N VAL A 177 -24.14 35.09 -31.61
CA VAL A 177 -24.39 34.02 -30.61
C VAL A 177 -23.20 33.80 -29.66
N TYR A 178 -21.99 34.15 -30.10
CA TYR A 178 -20.72 33.95 -29.40
C TYR A 178 -20.29 35.14 -28.54
N THR A 179 -21.03 36.24 -28.57
CA THR A 179 -20.76 37.46 -27.80
C THR A 179 -20.95 37.20 -26.31
N LYS A 180 -19.90 37.43 -25.50
CA LYS A 180 -19.95 37.31 -24.04
C LYS A 180 -20.21 38.67 -23.37
N SER A 181 -20.79 38.62 -22.16
CA SER A 181 -20.94 39.79 -21.28
C SER A 181 -19.67 39.98 -20.45
N ALA A 182 -19.25 41.24 -20.27
CA ALA A 182 -18.19 41.61 -19.34
C ALA A 182 -18.65 41.47 -17.88
N ALA A 183 -17.71 41.29 -16.95
CA ALA A 183 -17.98 41.21 -15.51
C ALA A 183 -18.54 42.52 -14.92
N THR A 184 -18.28 43.65 -15.57
CA THR A 184 -18.76 45.00 -15.21
C THR A 184 -20.13 45.34 -15.80
N GLY A 185 -20.77 44.38 -16.49
CA GLY A 185 -21.99 44.61 -17.27
C GLY A 185 -21.71 45.18 -18.66
N GLY A 186 -22.52 44.78 -19.65
CA GLY A 186 -22.36 45.13 -21.08
C GLY A 186 -21.69 44.03 -21.91
N TYR A 187 -21.76 44.13 -23.24
CA TYR A 187 -21.30 43.08 -24.16
C TYR A 187 -19.92 43.37 -24.74
N LEU A 188 -19.19 42.31 -25.10
CA LEU A 188 -17.83 42.39 -25.64
C LEU A 188 -17.80 42.04 -27.12
N CYS A 189 -17.07 42.82 -27.92
CA CYS A 189 -16.85 42.47 -29.32
C CYS A 189 -16.12 41.10 -29.44
N PRO A 190 -16.11 40.47 -30.63
CA PRO A 190 -15.45 39.19 -30.84
C PRO A 190 -13.96 39.18 -30.43
N ASP A 191 -13.22 40.26 -30.68
CA ASP A 191 -11.79 40.36 -30.33
C ASP A 191 -11.57 40.45 -28.82
N CYS A 192 -12.38 41.26 -28.12
CA CYS A 192 -12.33 41.38 -26.65
C CYS A 192 -12.82 40.09 -25.96
N THR A 193 -13.82 39.42 -26.54
CA THR A 193 -14.29 38.11 -26.08
C THR A 193 -13.20 37.06 -26.19
N THR A 194 -12.42 37.08 -27.29
CA THR A 194 -11.29 36.16 -27.51
C THR A 194 -10.17 36.42 -26.49
N LYS A 195 -9.80 37.67 -26.25
CA LYS A 195 -8.80 38.05 -25.23
C LYS A 195 -9.22 37.66 -23.81
N GLN A 196 -10.49 37.83 -23.45
CA GLN A 196 -10.99 37.40 -22.14
C GLN A 196 -10.99 35.88 -22.01
N LEU A 197 -11.38 35.15 -23.06
CA LEU A 197 -11.31 33.69 -23.09
C LEU A 197 -9.87 33.17 -22.98
N GLU A 198 -8.91 33.84 -23.63
CA GLU A 198 -7.48 33.51 -23.50
C GLU A 198 -6.98 33.75 -22.07
N ASN A 199 -7.35 34.87 -21.44
CA ASN A 199 -7.01 35.15 -20.04
C ASN A 199 -7.66 34.15 -19.08
N GLU A 200 -8.94 33.78 -19.27
CA GLU A 200 -9.62 32.75 -18.47
C GLU A 200 -8.94 31.38 -18.64
N ARG A 201 -8.55 31.01 -19.87
CA ARG A 201 -7.80 29.77 -20.15
C ARG A 201 -6.41 29.80 -19.53
N ALA A 202 -5.70 30.94 -19.58
CA ALA A 202 -4.40 31.11 -18.97
C ALA A 202 -4.49 31.01 -17.43
N MET A 203 -5.50 31.62 -16.80
CA MET A 203 -5.74 31.48 -15.37
C MET A 203 -6.07 30.05 -14.96
N LYS A 204 -6.96 29.36 -15.70
CA LYS A 204 -7.24 27.94 -15.46
C LYS A 204 -6.00 27.06 -15.64
N ARG A 205 -5.18 27.31 -16.67
CA ARG A 205 -3.91 26.60 -16.89
C ARG A 205 -2.94 26.84 -15.74
N ASN A 206 -2.79 28.08 -15.26
CA ASN A 206 -1.93 28.41 -14.11
C ASN A 206 -2.44 27.77 -12.81
N GLN A 207 -3.76 27.74 -12.60
CA GLN A 207 -4.36 27.08 -11.45
C GLN A 207 -4.15 25.55 -11.48
N MET A 208 -4.28 24.93 -12.66
CA MET A 208 -4.04 23.49 -12.86
C MET A 208 -2.54 23.16 -12.70
N LEU A 209 -1.63 23.98 -13.23
CA LEU A 209 -0.18 23.84 -13.01
C LEU A 209 0.20 24.00 -11.54
N SER A 210 -0.43 24.95 -10.83
CA SER A 210 -0.25 25.13 -9.38
C SER A 210 -0.78 23.91 -8.60
N ARG A 211 -1.93 23.34 -8.98
CA ARG A 211 -2.45 22.09 -8.40
C ARG A 211 -1.49 20.92 -8.66
N LYS A 212 -1.02 20.71 -9.90
CA LYS A 212 -0.02 19.67 -10.23
C LYS A 212 1.31 19.87 -9.50
N LYS A 213 1.75 21.12 -9.32
CA LYS A 213 2.96 21.44 -8.54
C LYS A 213 2.77 21.11 -7.07
N ARG A 214 1.61 21.45 -6.49
CA ARG A 214 1.24 21.07 -5.11
C ARG A 214 1.16 19.56 -4.94
N GLN A 215 0.50 18.86 -5.86
CA GLN A 215 0.39 17.40 -5.86
C GLN A 215 1.77 16.72 -5.97
N ARG A 216 2.65 17.18 -6.86
CA ARG A 216 4.03 16.69 -6.94
C ARG A 216 4.83 16.99 -5.68
N LEU A 217 4.65 18.16 -5.10
CA LEU A 217 5.32 18.54 -3.86
C LEU A 217 4.82 17.70 -2.67
N ALA A 218 3.52 17.40 -2.62
CA ALA A 218 2.91 16.51 -1.65
C ALA A 218 3.37 15.04 -1.83
N ALA A 219 3.40 14.53 -3.05
CA ALA A 219 3.93 13.19 -3.36
C ALA A 219 5.41 13.06 -3.01
N ALA A 220 6.23 14.06 -3.39
CA ALA A 220 7.63 14.13 -2.96
C ALA A 220 7.75 14.29 -1.44
N LEU A 221 6.75 14.94 -0.80
CA LEU A 221 6.69 15.07 0.66
C LEU A 221 6.55 13.69 1.31
N LEU A 222 5.53 12.94 0.89
CA LEU A 222 5.20 11.58 1.34
C LEU A 222 6.36 10.60 1.13
N ASP A 223 7.04 10.68 -0.03
CA ASP A 223 8.21 9.86 -0.36
C ASP A 223 9.49 10.21 0.43
N ARG A 224 9.42 11.16 1.38
CA ARG A 224 10.56 11.63 2.18
C ARG A 224 11.74 12.16 1.33
N GLN A 225 11.50 12.53 0.07
CA GLN A 225 12.53 13.05 -0.85
C GLN A 225 12.69 14.58 -0.75
N ASP A 226 13.94 15.06 -0.77
CA ASP A 226 14.23 16.49 -0.94
C ASP A 226 13.97 16.90 -2.40
N LEU A 227 13.25 18.02 -2.61
CA LEU A 227 13.18 18.68 -3.92
C LEU A 227 14.49 19.44 -4.22
N LYS A 228 15.62 18.73 -4.18
CA LYS A 228 16.90 19.26 -4.67
C LYS A 228 16.89 19.18 -6.19
N ILE A 229 17.55 20.14 -6.83
CA ILE A 229 17.85 20.03 -8.27
C ILE A 229 18.65 18.73 -8.43
N PRO A 230 18.16 17.75 -9.21
CA PRO A 230 18.85 16.47 -9.35
C PRO A 230 20.24 16.72 -9.93
N THR A 231 21.22 15.96 -9.45
CA THR A 231 22.58 16.07 -10.00
C THR A 231 22.57 15.59 -11.45
N LEU A 232 23.57 16.00 -12.24
CA LEU A 232 23.72 15.48 -13.61
C LEU A 232 23.80 13.94 -13.62
N GLN A 233 24.41 13.36 -12.60
CA GLN A 233 24.47 11.92 -12.39
C GLN A 233 23.08 11.31 -12.16
N ASP A 234 22.22 11.91 -11.34
CA ASP A 234 20.86 11.42 -11.11
C ASP A 234 20.00 11.56 -12.38
N LEU A 235 20.19 12.63 -13.15
CA LEU A 235 19.53 12.81 -14.46
C LEU A 235 20.00 11.78 -15.49
N ALA A 236 21.30 11.48 -15.52
CA ALA A 236 21.86 10.45 -16.39
C ALA A 236 21.31 9.06 -16.00
N ILE A 237 21.35 8.71 -14.71
CA ILE A 237 20.77 7.45 -14.19
C ILE A 237 19.29 7.36 -14.56
N LYS A 238 18.52 8.43 -14.36
CA LYS A 238 17.11 8.47 -14.73
C LYS A 238 16.90 8.19 -16.22
N LYS A 239 17.70 8.82 -17.09
CA LYS A 239 17.60 8.62 -18.54
C LYS A 239 17.96 7.20 -18.96
N VAL A 240 18.97 6.63 -18.30
CA VAL A 240 19.40 5.24 -18.49
C VAL A 240 18.29 4.27 -18.06
N THR A 241 17.67 4.49 -16.90
CA THR A 241 16.53 3.67 -16.43
C THR A 241 15.32 3.78 -17.37
N GLU A 242 15.02 4.97 -17.91
CA GLU A 242 13.93 5.16 -18.89
C GLU A 242 14.13 4.38 -20.20
N ARG A 243 15.37 4.03 -20.53
CA ARG A 243 15.76 3.34 -21.78
C ARG A 243 16.58 2.10 -21.50
N ILE A 244 16.30 1.43 -20.37
CA ILE A 244 17.11 0.31 -19.88
C ILE A 244 17.13 -0.86 -20.87
N GLU A 245 16.05 -1.06 -21.63
CA GLU A 245 15.94 -2.11 -22.64
C GLU A 245 16.91 -1.91 -23.81
N ASP A 246 17.35 -0.67 -24.06
CA ASP A 246 18.34 -0.36 -25.11
C ASP A 246 19.79 -0.47 -24.59
N VAL A 247 19.99 -0.73 -23.30
CA VAL A 247 21.32 -0.80 -22.68
C VAL A 247 21.84 -2.22 -22.76
N GLU A 248 22.88 -2.45 -23.55
CA GLU A 248 23.56 -3.75 -23.63
C GLU A 248 24.57 -3.96 -22.48
N GLN A 249 25.28 -2.91 -22.07
CA GLN A 249 26.28 -2.97 -21.01
C GLN A 249 26.52 -1.57 -20.41
N PHE A 250 26.74 -1.49 -19.09
CA PHE A 250 27.09 -0.23 -18.42
C PHE A 250 28.57 0.19 -18.55
N GLY A 251 29.45 -0.74 -18.92
CA GLY A 251 30.90 -0.52 -18.92
C GLY A 251 31.44 -0.31 -17.49
N ASP A 252 32.38 0.61 -17.32
CA ASP A 252 33.01 0.92 -16.03
C ASP A 252 32.10 1.83 -15.17
N ILE A 253 31.14 1.23 -14.49
CA ILE A 253 30.28 1.91 -13.53
C ILE A 253 30.65 1.51 -12.09
N GLY A 254 30.75 2.50 -11.20
CA GLY A 254 31.02 2.25 -9.78
C GLY A 254 29.87 1.50 -9.10
N SER A 255 30.20 0.64 -8.13
CA SER A 255 29.24 -0.19 -7.38
C SER A 255 28.10 0.61 -6.72
N LEU A 256 28.38 1.83 -6.24
CA LEU A 256 27.36 2.71 -5.67
C LEU A 256 26.29 3.11 -6.70
N ASN A 257 26.70 3.39 -7.94
CA ASN A 257 25.77 3.75 -9.01
C ASN A 257 25.02 2.54 -9.53
N MET A 258 25.68 1.40 -9.60
CA MET A 258 25.03 0.13 -9.94
C MET A 258 23.90 -0.17 -8.95
N LYS A 259 24.18 -0.04 -7.65
CA LYS A 259 23.18 -0.20 -6.58
C LYS A 259 22.02 0.79 -6.72
N LYS A 260 22.29 2.06 -7.04
CA LYS A 260 21.26 3.07 -7.27
C LYS A 260 20.37 2.71 -8.48
N ILE A 261 20.97 2.29 -9.60
CA ILE A 261 20.22 1.87 -10.80
C ILE A 261 19.36 0.65 -10.48
N ALA A 262 19.91 -0.37 -9.83
CA ALA A 262 19.17 -1.56 -9.42
C ALA A 262 17.97 -1.19 -8.52
N LYS A 263 18.16 -0.29 -7.55
CA LYS A 263 17.08 0.19 -6.67
C LYS A 263 15.98 0.93 -7.44
N ILE A 264 16.35 1.77 -8.40
CA ILE A 264 15.39 2.50 -9.24
C ILE A 264 14.63 1.54 -10.16
N LEU A 265 15.30 0.56 -10.75
CA LEU A 265 14.66 -0.47 -11.58
C LEU A 265 13.68 -1.32 -10.77
N CYS A 266 14.05 -1.74 -9.56
CA CYS A 266 13.15 -2.45 -8.65
C CYS A 266 11.94 -1.58 -8.30
N ARG A 267 12.15 -0.30 -7.96
CA ARG A 267 11.05 0.62 -7.65
C ARG A 267 10.09 0.84 -8.84
N ASN A 268 10.63 0.86 -10.05
CA ASN A 268 9.83 0.96 -11.28
C ASN A 268 9.33 -0.42 -11.78
N ARG A 269 9.50 -1.49 -10.98
CA ARG A 269 9.11 -2.87 -11.34
C ARG A 269 9.63 -3.31 -12.70
N SER A 270 10.84 -2.87 -13.05
CA SER A 270 11.47 -3.05 -14.38
C SER A 270 12.67 -4.01 -14.35
N LEU A 271 12.92 -4.68 -13.22
CA LEU A 271 13.92 -5.75 -13.14
C LEU A 271 13.32 -7.06 -13.69
N ASP A 272 13.92 -7.59 -14.75
CA ASP A 272 13.49 -8.79 -15.48
C ASP A 272 14.70 -9.60 -15.97
N ASP A 273 14.45 -10.68 -16.74
CA ASP A 273 15.48 -11.61 -17.20
C ASP A 273 16.53 -11.01 -18.15
N ASN A 274 16.20 -9.89 -18.80
CA ASN A 274 17.09 -9.19 -19.72
C ASN A 274 17.95 -8.20 -18.93
N THR A 275 17.29 -7.34 -18.16
CA THR A 275 17.93 -6.29 -17.35
C THR A 275 18.80 -6.86 -16.22
N LEU A 276 18.49 -8.06 -15.70
CA LEU A 276 19.31 -8.72 -14.68
C LEU A 276 20.75 -8.92 -15.15
N GLN A 277 20.97 -9.23 -16.43
CA GLN A 277 22.30 -9.55 -16.99
C GLN A 277 23.27 -8.38 -16.86
N LEU A 278 22.76 -7.14 -16.82
CA LEU A 278 23.55 -5.93 -16.63
C LEU A 278 24.22 -5.84 -15.25
N PHE A 279 23.71 -6.60 -14.28
CA PHE A 279 24.18 -6.60 -12.90
C PHE A 279 25.03 -7.82 -12.55
N LEU A 280 25.22 -8.75 -13.48
CA LEU A 280 25.97 -9.98 -13.23
C LEU A 280 27.45 -9.80 -13.63
N ASP A 281 28.34 -9.96 -12.66
CA ASP A 281 29.79 -9.94 -12.84
C ASP A 281 30.43 -10.88 -11.81
N ILE A 282 31.46 -11.61 -12.22
CA ILE A 282 32.26 -12.53 -11.40
C ILE A 282 32.90 -11.80 -10.20
N LYS A 283 33.14 -10.49 -10.34
CA LYS A 283 33.71 -9.64 -9.28
C LYS A 283 32.71 -9.26 -8.19
N ASN A 284 31.41 -9.50 -8.40
CA ASN A 284 30.40 -9.11 -7.43
C ASN A 284 30.41 -10.04 -6.22
N GLU A 285 30.86 -9.51 -5.08
CA GLU A 285 30.76 -10.22 -3.79
C GLU A 285 29.39 -10.01 -3.12
N LYS A 286 28.65 -8.96 -3.52
CA LYS A 286 27.37 -8.59 -2.94
C LYS A 286 26.36 -8.24 -4.03
N LEU A 287 25.20 -8.90 -3.99
CA LEU A 287 24.10 -8.68 -4.92
C LEU A 287 22.82 -8.39 -4.12
N GLU A 288 22.18 -7.26 -4.43
CA GLU A 288 20.96 -6.82 -3.75
C GLU A 288 19.90 -6.42 -4.76
N PHE A 289 18.76 -7.11 -4.73
CA PHE A 289 17.59 -6.83 -5.54
C PHE A 289 16.35 -6.72 -4.63
N TRP A 290 15.60 -5.62 -4.77
CA TRP A 290 14.47 -5.28 -3.89
C TRP A 290 13.10 -5.69 -4.44
N ASP A 291 13.00 -5.95 -5.74
CA ASP A 291 11.79 -6.51 -6.35
C ASP A 291 12.20 -7.51 -7.44
N CYS A 292 12.11 -8.79 -7.10
CA CYS A 292 12.45 -9.91 -7.98
C CYS A 292 11.20 -10.57 -8.60
N SER A 293 10.04 -9.93 -8.53
CA SER A 293 8.74 -10.55 -8.88
C SER A 293 8.65 -11.03 -10.33
N LYS A 294 9.39 -10.37 -11.23
CA LYS A 294 9.40 -10.68 -12.67
C LYS A 294 10.49 -11.67 -13.08
N LEU A 295 11.46 -11.99 -12.20
CA LEU A 295 12.55 -12.91 -12.52
C LEU A 295 12.03 -14.35 -12.69
N THR A 296 12.52 -15.05 -13.70
CA THR A 296 12.20 -16.47 -13.94
C THR A 296 13.24 -17.41 -13.32
N LYS A 297 12.93 -18.72 -13.32
CA LYS A 297 13.86 -19.78 -12.89
C LYS A 297 15.24 -19.65 -13.55
N ASN A 298 15.28 -19.42 -14.86
CA ASN A 298 16.53 -19.32 -15.62
C ASN A 298 17.37 -18.11 -15.17
N SER A 299 16.72 -17.02 -14.75
CA SER A 299 17.41 -15.83 -14.27
C SER A 299 18.12 -16.06 -12.95
N TYR A 300 17.52 -16.81 -12.03
CA TYR A 300 18.19 -17.19 -10.79
C TYR A 300 19.38 -18.12 -11.07
N GLU A 301 19.28 -19.05 -12.01
CA GLU A 301 20.42 -19.88 -12.43
C GLU A 301 21.57 -19.03 -12.96
N LYS A 302 21.29 -18.02 -13.79
CA LYS A 302 22.31 -17.07 -14.28
C LYS A 302 23.06 -16.39 -13.14
N ILE A 303 22.42 -16.03 -12.03
CA ILE A 303 23.10 -15.40 -10.88
C ILE A 303 24.27 -16.28 -10.42
N THR A 304 24.03 -17.58 -10.25
CA THR A 304 25.09 -18.50 -9.82
C THR A 304 26.14 -18.77 -10.89
N SER A 305 25.75 -18.82 -12.17
CA SER A 305 26.69 -19.09 -13.26
C SER A 305 27.64 -17.92 -13.52
N TYR A 306 27.15 -16.69 -13.40
CA TYR A 306 27.94 -15.48 -13.67
C TYR A 306 28.57 -14.86 -12.41
N CYS A 307 28.05 -15.14 -11.22
CA CYS A 307 28.52 -14.58 -9.96
C CYS A 307 28.84 -15.68 -8.91
N PRO A 308 29.89 -16.50 -9.12
CA PRO A 308 30.22 -17.60 -8.20
C PRO A 308 30.83 -17.14 -6.87
N ASN A 309 31.37 -15.92 -6.79
CA ASN A 309 32.05 -15.37 -5.62
C ASN A 309 31.14 -14.56 -4.68
N VAL A 310 29.82 -14.66 -4.85
CA VAL A 310 28.86 -13.92 -4.02
C VAL A 310 28.91 -14.43 -2.59
N LYS A 311 29.09 -13.48 -1.66
CA LYS A 311 29.07 -13.69 -0.21
C LYS A 311 27.76 -13.23 0.41
N ASP A 312 27.18 -12.14 -0.11
CA ASP A 312 25.95 -11.52 0.39
C ASP A 312 24.91 -11.44 -0.74
N LEU A 313 23.84 -12.23 -0.63
CA LEU A 313 22.77 -12.32 -1.61
C LEU A 313 21.43 -11.89 -1.00
N LYS A 314 20.88 -10.79 -1.50
CA LYS A 314 19.57 -10.26 -1.10
C LYS A 314 18.61 -10.27 -2.29
N LEU A 315 17.54 -11.06 -2.15
CA LEU A 315 16.48 -11.22 -3.15
C LEU A 315 15.12 -10.98 -2.46
N LEU A 316 14.59 -9.76 -2.60
CA LEU A 316 13.27 -9.45 -2.08
C LEU A 316 12.16 -9.68 -3.12
N MET A 317 10.95 -9.96 -2.65
CA MET A 317 9.80 -10.33 -3.48
C MET A 317 10.14 -11.47 -4.47
N CYS A 318 10.89 -12.48 -4.02
CA CYS A 318 11.40 -13.57 -4.84
C CYS A 318 10.38 -14.72 -5.01
N GLY A 319 9.15 -14.39 -5.37
CA GLY A 319 8.04 -15.34 -5.44
C GLY A 319 8.21 -16.48 -6.45
N ARG A 320 9.04 -16.28 -7.47
CA ARG A 320 9.30 -17.26 -8.53
C ARG A 320 10.56 -18.10 -8.28
N LEU A 321 11.15 -18.02 -7.10
CA LEU A 321 12.33 -18.80 -6.72
C LEU A 321 11.92 -20.25 -6.41
N HIS A 322 12.36 -21.21 -7.24
CA HIS A 322 11.99 -22.63 -7.11
C HIS A 322 13.02 -23.44 -6.33
N ASN A 323 12.63 -24.65 -5.91
CA ASN A 323 13.53 -25.61 -5.24
C ASN A 323 14.83 -25.86 -6.01
N ASP A 324 14.73 -26.04 -7.33
CA ASP A 324 15.89 -26.25 -8.20
C ASP A 324 16.88 -25.09 -8.13
N ASN A 325 16.38 -23.85 -8.02
CA ASN A 325 17.23 -22.68 -7.91
C ASN A 325 17.99 -22.67 -6.58
N LEU A 326 17.32 -22.94 -5.47
CA LEU A 326 17.99 -22.96 -4.17
C LEU A 326 19.01 -24.11 -4.09
N ASN A 327 18.68 -25.29 -4.63
CA ASN A 327 19.65 -26.40 -4.75
C ASN A 327 20.85 -26.02 -5.62
N TYR A 328 20.63 -25.26 -6.69
CA TYR A 328 21.69 -24.75 -7.55
C TYR A 328 22.54 -23.69 -6.83
N PHE A 329 21.94 -22.87 -5.96
CA PHE A 329 22.67 -21.94 -5.09
C PHE A 329 23.57 -22.71 -4.14
N THR A 330 23.03 -23.73 -3.47
CA THR A 330 23.80 -24.63 -2.58
C THR A 330 25.01 -25.23 -3.28
N SER A 331 24.85 -25.66 -4.54
CA SER A 331 25.87 -26.39 -5.29
C SER A 331 26.96 -25.50 -5.88
N ASN A 332 26.68 -24.23 -6.17
CA ASN A 332 27.61 -23.34 -6.91
C ASN A 332 28.10 -22.13 -6.11
N LEU A 333 27.35 -21.68 -5.09
CA LEU A 333 27.73 -20.51 -4.28
C LEU A 333 28.51 -20.94 -3.02
N HIS A 334 29.74 -21.38 -3.23
CA HIS A 334 30.59 -21.90 -2.14
C HIS A 334 31.03 -20.82 -1.13
N HIS A 335 30.99 -19.55 -1.53
CA HIS A 335 31.41 -18.41 -0.70
C HIS A 335 30.24 -17.68 -0.03
N LEU A 336 29.01 -18.17 -0.17
CA LEU A 336 27.83 -17.53 0.40
C LEU A 336 27.87 -17.56 1.93
N THR A 337 27.83 -16.39 2.55
CA THR A 337 27.82 -16.21 4.01
C THR A 337 26.58 -15.49 4.52
N LYS A 338 25.89 -14.72 3.68
CA LYS A 338 24.65 -14.03 4.01
C LYS A 338 23.61 -14.22 2.93
N ILE A 339 22.40 -14.60 3.32
CA ILE A 339 21.25 -14.72 2.41
C ILE A 339 20.02 -14.04 3.00
N GLU A 340 19.40 -13.17 2.22
CA GLU A 340 18.14 -12.49 2.54
C GLU A 340 17.10 -12.79 1.46
N LEU A 341 16.07 -13.55 1.80
CA LEU A 341 14.96 -13.90 0.92
C LEU A 341 13.64 -13.40 1.49
N ASP A 342 12.88 -12.67 0.67
CA ASP A 342 11.53 -12.23 1.03
C ASP A 342 10.51 -12.76 0.02
N GLY A 343 9.50 -13.48 0.51
CA GLY A 343 8.50 -14.16 -0.30
C GLY A 343 8.95 -15.45 -1.01
N PRO A 344 9.86 -16.31 -0.51
CA PRO A 344 10.21 -17.57 -1.18
C PRO A 344 9.13 -18.66 -0.96
N PHE A 345 7.90 -18.43 -1.46
CA PHE A 345 6.74 -19.29 -1.16
C PHE A 345 6.73 -20.65 -1.88
N LEU A 346 7.59 -20.85 -2.88
CA LEU A 346 7.68 -22.12 -3.64
C LEU A 346 8.70 -23.11 -3.07
N ILE A 347 9.57 -22.65 -2.17
CA ILE A 347 10.62 -23.50 -1.58
C ILE A 347 9.97 -24.43 -0.56
N ASN A 348 10.24 -25.73 -0.65
CA ASN A 348 9.75 -26.72 0.31
C ASN A 348 10.74 -26.94 1.46
N ASN A 349 10.25 -27.56 2.55
CA ASN A 349 11.02 -27.79 3.76
C ASN A 349 12.24 -28.70 3.52
N ASP A 350 12.13 -29.71 2.64
CA ASP A 350 13.26 -30.59 2.28
C ASP A 350 14.41 -29.82 1.62
N THR A 351 14.09 -28.88 0.73
CA THR A 351 15.10 -28.06 0.05
C THR A 351 15.76 -27.10 1.04
N TRP A 352 15.00 -26.52 1.97
CA TRP A 352 15.58 -25.70 3.04
C TRP A 352 16.54 -26.50 3.91
N ARG A 353 16.14 -27.69 4.37
CA ARG A 353 17.01 -28.57 5.16
C ARG A 353 18.29 -28.91 4.39
N ASN A 354 18.17 -29.31 3.12
CA ASN A 354 19.34 -29.59 2.27
C ASN A 354 20.26 -28.36 2.14
N PHE A 355 19.70 -27.17 1.95
CA PHE A 355 20.45 -25.92 1.89
C PHE A 355 21.25 -25.70 3.18
N PHE A 356 20.60 -25.79 4.35
CA PHE A 356 21.28 -25.57 5.64
C PHE A 356 22.32 -26.64 5.97
N GLU A 357 22.09 -27.91 5.59
CA GLU A 357 23.07 -28.99 5.78
C GLU A 357 24.35 -28.77 4.98
N ASN A 358 24.25 -28.21 3.77
CA ASN A 358 25.39 -28.01 2.88
C ASN A 358 26.09 -26.66 3.08
N VAL A 359 25.34 -25.62 3.44
CA VAL A 359 25.94 -24.32 3.79
C VAL A 359 26.60 -24.39 5.16
N GLY A 360 25.90 -24.96 6.15
CA GLY A 360 26.41 -25.20 7.49
C GLY A 360 26.93 -23.94 8.19
N ASP A 361 28.09 -24.10 8.82
CA ASP A 361 28.74 -23.09 9.67
C ASP A 361 29.29 -21.87 8.92
N ARG A 362 29.25 -21.88 7.58
CA ARG A 362 29.62 -20.76 6.72
C ARG A 362 28.60 -19.63 6.78
N LEU A 363 27.34 -19.94 7.11
CA LEU A 363 26.27 -18.96 7.15
C LEU A 363 26.41 -18.08 8.40
N THR A 364 26.58 -16.79 8.18
CA THR A 364 26.71 -15.76 9.21
C THR A 364 25.47 -14.87 9.30
N GLY A 365 24.65 -14.83 8.26
CA GLY A 365 23.43 -14.04 8.23
C GLY A 365 22.31 -14.74 7.48
N LEU A 366 21.18 -14.96 8.16
CA LEU A 366 19.96 -15.47 7.54
C LEU A 366 18.82 -14.48 7.76
N LYS A 367 18.19 -14.05 6.67
CA LYS A 367 17.00 -13.21 6.71
C LYS A 367 15.93 -13.83 5.84
N ILE A 368 14.85 -14.30 6.45
CA ILE A 368 13.71 -14.89 5.73
C ILE A 368 12.46 -14.10 6.10
N SER A 369 11.66 -13.78 5.10
CA SER A 369 10.40 -13.08 5.30
C SER A 369 9.28 -13.64 4.41
N ASN A 370 8.04 -13.57 4.91
CA ASN A 370 6.82 -13.89 4.16
C ASN A 370 6.84 -15.29 3.51
N THR A 371 7.01 -16.34 4.32
CA THR A 371 6.86 -17.72 3.83
C THR A 371 6.22 -18.62 4.88
N HIS A 372 5.24 -19.41 4.45
CA HIS A 372 4.59 -20.44 5.27
C HIS A 372 5.29 -21.81 5.14
N ARG A 373 6.23 -21.95 4.19
CA ARG A 373 6.96 -23.19 3.92
C ARG A 373 8.33 -23.17 4.57
N PHE A 374 8.30 -23.01 5.89
CA PHE A 374 9.45 -23.04 6.77
C PHE A 374 8.97 -23.55 8.12
N ASP A 375 9.01 -24.87 8.32
CA ASP A 375 8.46 -25.55 9.49
C ASP A 375 9.44 -25.60 10.68
N ASP A 376 8.92 -26.02 11.84
CA ASP A 376 9.69 -26.20 13.09
C ASP A 376 10.92 -27.11 12.92
N GLU A 377 10.79 -28.23 12.19
CA GLU A 377 11.89 -29.14 11.90
C GLU A 377 12.99 -28.51 11.02
N THR A 378 12.58 -27.69 10.05
CA THR A 378 13.51 -26.90 9.22
C THR A 378 14.23 -25.86 10.07
N PHE A 379 13.51 -25.18 10.96
CA PHE A 379 14.10 -24.20 11.87
C PHE A 379 15.12 -24.85 12.81
N LYS A 380 14.79 -26.00 13.39
CA LYS A 380 15.72 -26.79 14.21
C LYS A 380 16.96 -27.23 13.43
N THR A 381 16.78 -27.74 12.21
CA THR A 381 17.90 -28.11 11.32
C THR A 381 18.80 -26.91 11.04
N PHE A 382 18.20 -25.73 10.78
CA PHE A 382 18.93 -24.48 10.62
C PHE A 382 19.75 -24.12 11.86
N LEU A 383 19.14 -24.14 13.05
CA LEU A 383 19.82 -23.83 14.31
C LEU A 383 21.00 -24.78 14.55
N GLU A 384 20.80 -26.09 14.37
CA GLU A 384 21.84 -27.11 14.56
C GLU A 384 23.03 -26.95 13.61
N LYS A 385 22.79 -26.60 12.35
CA LYS A 385 23.82 -26.56 11.30
C LYS A 385 24.49 -25.19 11.15
N CYS A 386 23.73 -24.12 11.27
CA CYS A 386 24.18 -22.75 10.96
C CYS A 386 24.33 -21.86 12.21
N GLY A 387 23.75 -22.23 13.35
CA GLY A 387 23.70 -21.39 14.55
C GLY A 387 25.05 -20.90 15.12
N PRO A 388 26.12 -21.72 15.20
CA PRO A 388 27.33 -21.36 15.95
C PRO A 388 28.10 -20.12 15.48
N ASN A 389 27.95 -19.74 14.20
CA ASN A 389 28.61 -18.56 13.61
C ASN A 389 27.62 -17.48 13.16
N LEU A 390 26.35 -17.62 13.53
CA LEU A 390 25.31 -16.70 13.11
C LEU A 390 25.41 -15.37 13.87
N THR A 391 25.47 -14.28 13.11
CA THR A 391 25.55 -12.90 13.59
C THR A 391 24.28 -12.12 13.32
N GLU A 392 23.59 -12.43 12.22
CA GLU A 392 22.33 -11.77 11.83
C GLU A 392 21.23 -12.80 11.61
N LEU A 393 20.12 -12.66 12.33
CA LEU A 393 18.92 -13.46 12.13
C LEU A 393 17.70 -12.56 11.96
N LYS A 394 16.96 -12.75 10.87
CA LYS A 394 15.63 -12.15 10.67
C LYS A 394 14.62 -13.23 10.32
N LEU A 395 13.58 -13.31 11.12
CA LEU A 395 12.41 -14.16 10.95
C LEU A 395 11.18 -13.25 10.96
N SER A 396 10.58 -13.01 9.78
CA SER A 396 9.43 -12.10 9.68
C SER A 396 8.27 -12.78 8.97
N ARG A 397 7.10 -12.87 9.62
CA ARG A 397 5.88 -13.47 9.03
C ARG A 397 6.13 -14.90 8.54
N LEU A 398 6.58 -15.76 9.46
CA LEU A 398 6.86 -17.17 9.20
C LEU A 398 5.78 -18.06 9.82
N ASP A 399 4.67 -18.22 9.11
CA ASP A 399 3.51 -19.00 9.57
C ASP A 399 3.77 -20.52 9.66
N GLY A 400 4.94 -20.97 9.20
CA GLY A 400 5.33 -22.37 9.24
C GLY A 400 5.89 -22.80 10.60
N ILE A 401 6.42 -21.88 11.40
CA ILE A 401 6.94 -22.17 12.75
C ILE A 401 5.77 -22.09 13.72
N LYS A 402 5.34 -23.23 14.24
CA LYS A 402 4.11 -23.34 15.03
C LYS A 402 4.37 -23.59 16.50
N GLU A 403 5.44 -24.28 16.83
CA GLU A 403 5.74 -24.70 18.19
C GLU A 403 6.51 -23.59 18.92
N LYS A 404 6.17 -23.37 20.20
CA LYS A 404 6.88 -22.42 21.06
C LYS A 404 8.28 -22.93 21.38
N GLU A 405 8.40 -24.24 21.56
CA GLU A 405 9.62 -24.97 21.87
C GLU A 405 10.72 -24.73 20.82
N SER A 406 10.32 -24.48 19.56
CA SER A 406 11.23 -24.10 18.48
C SER A 406 12.04 -22.85 18.81
N TYR A 407 11.41 -21.82 19.38
CA TYR A 407 12.09 -20.60 19.80
C TYR A 407 12.92 -20.79 21.07
N ASP A 408 12.49 -21.68 21.98
CA ASP A 408 13.24 -22.03 23.20
C ASP A 408 14.59 -22.72 22.90
N LEU A 409 14.77 -23.27 21.70
CA LEU A 409 16.06 -23.84 21.25
C LEU A 409 17.08 -22.79 20.83
N MET A 410 16.68 -21.56 20.50
CA MET A 410 17.59 -20.51 20.01
C MET A 410 18.80 -20.27 20.94
N PRO A 411 18.65 -20.13 22.27
CA PRO A 411 19.78 -19.88 23.17
C PRO A 411 20.83 -21.00 23.15
N VAL A 412 20.44 -22.23 22.79
CA VAL A 412 21.36 -23.38 22.75
C VAL A 412 22.36 -23.26 21.60
N TYR A 413 21.91 -22.75 20.45
CA TYR A 413 22.70 -22.77 19.21
C TYR A 413 23.26 -21.40 18.82
N LEU A 414 22.59 -20.31 19.22
CA LEU A 414 22.93 -18.95 18.81
C LEU A 414 23.81 -18.27 19.87
N THR A 415 25.11 -18.15 19.61
CA THR A 415 26.08 -17.65 20.62
C THR A 415 26.80 -16.37 20.23
N LYS A 416 26.61 -15.86 19.00
CA LYS A 416 27.33 -14.70 18.46
C LYS A 416 26.43 -13.69 17.77
N LEU A 417 25.15 -13.62 18.15
CA LEU A 417 24.20 -12.71 17.51
C LEU A 417 24.55 -11.24 17.76
N GLU A 418 24.57 -10.46 16.69
CA GLU A 418 24.72 -9.01 16.69
C GLU A 418 23.43 -8.29 16.29
N SER A 419 22.60 -8.95 15.48
CA SER A 419 21.29 -8.46 15.05
C SER A 419 20.25 -9.57 15.08
N LEU A 420 19.16 -9.34 15.81
CA LEU A 420 18.01 -10.24 15.88
C LEU A 420 16.72 -9.50 15.49
N GLU A 421 15.99 -10.06 14.54
CA GLU A 421 14.63 -9.67 14.19
C GLU A 421 13.72 -10.89 14.25
N ILE A 422 12.72 -10.85 15.11
CA ILE A 422 11.59 -11.79 15.14
C ILE A 422 10.34 -10.94 15.02
N SER A 423 9.61 -11.02 13.91
CA SER A 423 8.50 -10.12 13.66
C SER A 423 7.27 -10.86 13.15
N TYR A 424 6.12 -10.56 13.75
CA TYR A 424 4.83 -11.17 13.43
C TYR A 424 4.93 -12.71 13.41
N PRO A 425 5.20 -13.36 14.56
CA PRO A 425 5.11 -14.82 14.69
C PRO A 425 3.70 -15.31 14.35
N HIS A 426 3.55 -16.62 14.09
CA HIS A 426 2.27 -17.21 13.67
C HIS A 426 1.18 -17.00 14.72
N GLU A 427 1.53 -17.24 15.97
CA GLU A 427 0.72 -16.93 17.14
C GLU A 427 1.48 -15.99 18.06
N GLU A 428 0.73 -15.06 18.66
CA GLU A 428 1.23 -13.96 19.48
C GLU A 428 2.03 -14.43 20.71
N GLU A 429 1.71 -15.62 21.25
CA GLU A 429 2.30 -16.19 22.47
C GLU A 429 3.49 -17.13 22.20
N GLN A 430 3.87 -17.36 20.94
CA GLN A 430 4.98 -18.27 20.58
C GLN A 430 6.34 -17.80 21.08
N VAL A 431 6.52 -16.49 21.18
CA VAL A 431 7.75 -15.88 21.67
C VAL A 431 7.51 -15.43 23.11
N SER A 432 8.03 -16.18 24.08
CA SER A 432 7.88 -15.84 25.50
C SER A 432 9.07 -15.12 26.08
N ASP A 433 8.82 -14.39 27.17
CA ASP A 433 9.85 -13.67 27.93
C ASP A 433 11.01 -14.59 28.32
N SER A 434 10.72 -15.79 28.83
CA SER A 434 11.74 -16.77 29.23
C SER A 434 12.72 -17.12 28.10
N ALA A 435 12.21 -17.31 26.87
CA ALA A 435 13.01 -17.69 25.71
C ALA A 435 13.99 -16.58 25.35
N LEU A 436 13.47 -15.34 25.27
CA LEU A 436 14.27 -14.17 24.92
C LEU A 436 15.22 -13.76 26.05
N ILE A 437 14.83 -13.86 27.33
CA ILE A 437 15.72 -13.59 28.46
C ILE A 437 16.90 -14.55 28.42
N ASN A 438 16.67 -15.84 28.19
CA ASN A 438 17.74 -16.83 28.06
C ASN A 438 18.65 -16.53 26.87
N LEU A 439 18.08 -16.14 25.73
CA LEU A 439 18.86 -15.74 24.55
C LEU A 439 19.73 -14.50 24.82
N LEU A 440 19.15 -13.47 25.42
CA LEU A 440 19.85 -12.24 25.77
C LEU A 440 20.92 -12.47 26.84
N SER A 441 20.77 -13.44 27.74
CA SER A 441 21.81 -13.80 28.70
C SER A 441 23.11 -14.28 28.04
N ILE A 442 23.02 -14.78 26.81
CA ILE A 442 24.16 -15.28 26.02
C ILE A 442 24.63 -14.22 25.03
N ASN A 443 23.72 -13.58 24.30
CA ASN A 443 24.05 -12.67 23.19
C ASN A 443 23.95 -11.18 23.53
N GLY A 444 23.45 -10.80 24.70
CA GLY A 444 23.12 -9.40 25.02
C GLY A 444 24.31 -8.45 24.91
N GLU A 445 25.52 -8.92 25.23
CA GLU A 445 26.73 -8.09 25.10
C GLU A 445 27.11 -7.83 23.63
N THR A 446 26.86 -8.77 22.72
CA THR A 446 27.18 -8.63 21.29
C THR A 446 26.04 -8.00 20.49
N LEU A 447 24.83 -7.94 21.05
CA LEU A 447 23.64 -7.49 20.35
C LEU A 447 23.59 -5.96 20.20
N HIS A 448 23.47 -5.50 18.96
CA HIS A 448 23.36 -4.08 18.60
C HIS A 448 21.95 -3.73 18.12
N THR A 449 21.25 -4.69 17.51
CA THR A 449 19.90 -4.51 16.93
C THR A 449 18.95 -5.59 17.43
N LEU A 450 17.82 -5.18 17.98
CA LEU A 450 16.73 -6.06 18.42
C LEU A 450 15.39 -5.55 17.89
N VAL A 451 14.73 -6.36 17.08
CA VAL A 451 13.41 -6.07 16.50
C VAL A 451 12.46 -7.21 16.86
N LEU A 452 11.40 -6.91 17.60
CA LEU A 452 10.46 -7.91 18.13
C LEU A 452 9.01 -7.62 17.72
N ASP A 453 8.82 -6.90 16.62
CA ASP A 453 7.52 -6.35 16.22
C ASP A 453 6.40 -7.40 16.15
N GLY A 454 5.25 -7.12 16.78
CA GLY A 454 4.08 -7.99 16.77
C GLY A 454 4.20 -9.24 17.64
N SER A 455 5.20 -9.33 18.51
CA SER A 455 5.31 -10.38 19.53
C SER A 455 4.58 -9.95 20.82
N SER A 456 3.25 -9.90 20.79
CA SER A 456 2.43 -9.39 21.92
C SER A 456 2.48 -10.27 23.17
N GLY A 457 2.99 -11.50 23.10
CA GLY A 457 3.28 -12.33 24.27
C GLY A 457 4.39 -11.81 25.19
N LEU A 458 5.11 -10.76 24.79
CA LEU A 458 6.19 -10.17 25.58
C LEU A 458 5.70 -9.14 26.59
N THR A 459 6.19 -9.23 27.83
CA THR A 459 5.78 -8.36 28.94
C THR A 459 6.94 -7.51 29.45
N ASP A 460 6.65 -6.68 30.46
CA ASP A 460 7.65 -5.89 31.17
C ASP A 460 8.76 -6.75 31.82
N GLU A 461 8.49 -8.04 32.09
CA GLU A 461 9.48 -8.97 32.61
C GLU A 461 10.69 -9.09 31.67
N PHE A 462 10.46 -9.19 30.37
CA PHE A 462 11.51 -9.25 29.36
C PHE A 462 12.36 -7.97 29.33
N LEU A 463 11.75 -6.80 29.53
CA LEU A 463 12.47 -5.52 29.55
C LEU A 463 13.43 -5.47 30.75
N VAL A 464 12.93 -5.80 31.94
CA VAL A 464 13.68 -5.67 33.21
C VAL A 464 14.68 -6.79 33.40
N ASN A 465 14.32 -8.04 33.10
CA ASN A 465 15.15 -9.22 33.35
C ASN A 465 15.98 -9.66 32.13
N GLY A 466 15.63 -9.21 30.92
CA GLY A 466 16.34 -9.54 29.69
C GLY A 466 17.17 -8.36 29.19
N ILE A 467 16.52 -7.28 28.77
CA ILE A 467 17.22 -6.15 28.13
C ILE A 467 18.15 -5.44 29.11
N LYS A 468 17.64 -4.97 30.25
CA LYS A 468 18.40 -4.16 31.21
C LYS A 468 19.73 -4.79 31.66
N PRO A 469 19.78 -6.06 32.11
CA PRO A 469 21.02 -6.65 32.61
C PRO A 469 22.03 -7.01 31.52
N PHE A 470 21.57 -7.41 30.32
CA PHE A 470 22.46 -8.02 29.33
C PHE A 470 22.80 -7.11 28.14
N CYS A 471 21.91 -6.19 27.73
CA CYS A 471 22.01 -5.47 26.46
C CYS A 471 22.84 -4.16 26.54
N VAL A 472 24.13 -4.27 26.83
CA VAL A 472 25.02 -3.09 27.03
C VAL A 472 25.35 -2.34 25.72
N ASN A 473 25.41 -3.06 24.60
CA ASN A 473 25.79 -2.51 23.29
C ASN A 473 24.58 -2.28 22.36
N LEU A 474 23.36 -2.48 22.85
CA LEU A 474 22.15 -2.26 22.07
C LEU A 474 22.04 -0.80 21.64
N ARG A 475 21.74 -0.58 20.35
CA ARG A 475 21.57 0.74 19.72
C ARG A 475 20.27 0.86 18.95
N SER A 476 19.73 -0.23 18.40
CA SER A 476 18.46 -0.22 17.69
C SER A 476 17.47 -1.17 18.38
N LEU A 477 16.31 -0.63 18.76
CA LEU A 477 15.24 -1.36 19.44
C LEU A 477 13.89 -1.10 18.78
N SER A 478 13.24 -2.14 18.28
CA SER A 478 11.87 -2.06 17.75
C SER A 478 10.97 -3.01 18.51
N LEU A 479 9.91 -2.44 19.08
CA LEU A 479 8.89 -3.11 19.89
C LEU A 479 7.50 -2.77 19.35
N SER A 480 7.38 -2.57 18.04
CA SER A 480 6.12 -2.12 17.45
C SER A 480 5.04 -3.20 17.62
N PHE A 481 3.81 -2.78 17.89
CA PHE A 481 2.65 -3.65 18.13
C PHE A 481 2.78 -4.53 19.38
N LEU A 482 3.56 -4.13 20.38
CA LEU A 482 3.57 -4.77 21.70
C LEU A 482 2.67 -3.96 22.64
N ASP A 483 1.54 -4.55 23.00
CA ASP A 483 0.47 -3.93 23.80
C ASP A 483 0.58 -4.24 25.29
N GLN A 484 1.22 -5.34 25.67
CA GLN A 484 1.49 -5.72 27.06
C GLN A 484 2.67 -4.97 27.70
N ILE A 485 3.45 -4.23 26.91
CA ILE A 485 4.54 -3.39 27.41
C ILE A 485 3.99 -2.09 27.98
N THR A 486 4.27 -1.81 29.26
CA THR A 486 3.70 -0.67 29.97
C THR A 486 4.71 0.44 30.23
N SER A 487 4.19 1.61 30.63
CA SER A 487 5.02 2.73 31.09
C SER A 487 5.87 2.36 32.31
N GLU A 488 5.35 1.53 33.22
CA GLU A 488 6.09 1.07 34.40
C GLU A 488 7.29 0.21 34.01
N GLY A 489 7.12 -0.68 33.04
CA GLY A 489 8.21 -1.47 32.45
C GLY A 489 9.28 -0.61 31.78
N PHE A 490 8.87 0.42 31.03
CA PHE A 490 9.81 1.37 30.43
C PHE A 490 10.58 2.19 31.47
N VAL A 491 9.91 2.69 32.50
CA VAL A 491 10.58 3.37 33.62
C VAL A 491 11.57 2.40 34.29
N ALA A 492 11.15 1.17 34.58
CA ALA A 492 12.01 0.17 35.20
C ALA A 492 13.22 -0.21 34.34
N LEU A 493 13.07 -0.25 33.01
CA LEU A 493 14.15 -0.50 32.07
C LEU A 493 15.16 0.66 32.06
N PHE A 494 14.70 1.88 31.78
CA PHE A 494 15.57 3.02 31.49
C PHE A 494 16.11 3.71 32.73
N ASN A 495 15.40 3.64 33.86
CA ASN A 495 15.86 4.19 35.12
C ASN A 495 17.15 3.47 35.57
N GLU A 496 18.22 4.22 35.80
CA GLU A 496 19.55 3.73 36.19
C GLU A 496 20.16 2.69 35.24
N TRP A 497 19.84 2.71 33.94
CA TRP A 497 20.45 1.82 32.95
C TRP A 497 21.87 2.25 32.52
N ASN A 498 22.74 2.46 33.49
CA ASN A 498 24.06 3.07 33.31
C ASN A 498 25.05 2.23 32.47
N SER A 499 24.73 0.96 32.22
CA SER A 499 25.56 0.06 31.41
C SER A 499 25.40 0.30 29.90
N ASN A 500 24.27 0.87 29.47
CA ASN A 500 24.02 1.22 28.08
C ASN A 500 24.33 2.71 27.84
N LEU A 501 24.91 3.04 26.68
CA LEU A 501 25.30 4.42 26.33
C LEU A 501 24.19 5.23 25.63
N GLY A 502 22.98 4.67 25.57
CA GLY A 502 21.82 5.21 24.88
C GLY A 502 21.54 4.52 23.55
N LEU A 503 20.26 4.56 23.16
CA LEU A 503 19.74 4.01 21.91
C LEU A 503 19.80 5.07 20.79
N ASN A 504 20.01 4.62 19.56
CA ASN A 504 20.04 5.44 18.35
C ASN A 504 18.72 5.36 17.57
N GLU A 505 18.13 4.17 17.47
CA GLU A 505 16.93 3.93 16.68
C GLU A 505 15.89 3.22 17.55
N VAL A 506 14.73 3.83 17.72
CA VAL A 506 13.66 3.28 18.57
C VAL A 506 12.30 3.37 17.88
N TYR A 507 11.60 2.24 17.78
CA TYR A 507 10.30 2.13 17.13
C TYR A 507 9.27 1.49 18.07
N LEU A 508 8.24 2.27 18.42
CA LEU A 508 7.22 1.94 19.43
C LEU A 508 5.81 2.08 18.85
N ARG A 509 5.67 1.77 17.55
CA ARG A 509 4.41 1.98 16.86
C ARG A 509 3.32 1.11 17.48
N LYS A 510 2.17 1.68 17.83
CA LYS A 510 1.02 0.98 18.44
C LYS A 510 1.31 0.30 19.79
N CYS A 511 2.29 0.78 20.55
CA CYS A 511 2.43 0.43 21.96
C CYS A 511 1.41 1.25 22.77
N PHE A 512 0.18 0.76 22.90
CA PHE A 512 -0.92 1.53 23.46
C PHE A 512 -0.82 1.78 24.97
N SER A 513 -0.13 0.91 25.69
CA SER A 513 0.04 0.99 27.16
C SER A 513 1.21 1.90 27.59
N LEU A 514 1.88 2.53 26.63
CA LEU A 514 2.90 3.55 26.88
C LEU A 514 2.26 4.94 26.99
N GLY A 515 2.70 5.69 27.98
CA GLY A 515 2.32 7.07 28.27
C GLY A 515 3.54 7.93 28.60
N ASP A 516 3.27 9.12 29.14
CA ASP A 516 4.31 10.14 29.35
C ASP A 516 5.47 9.66 30.22
N GLU A 517 5.18 9.02 31.36
CA GLU A 517 6.21 8.62 32.33
C GLU A 517 7.27 7.69 31.70
N GLY A 518 6.83 6.68 30.94
CA GLY A 518 7.73 5.73 30.26
C GLY A 518 8.54 6.39 29.15
N ILE A 519 7.92 7.24 28.32
CA ILE A 519 8.62 7.91 27.23
C ILE A 519 9.57 9.00 27.75
N ILE A 520 9.19 9.72 28.81
CA ILE A 520 10.06 10.73 29.44
C ILE A 520 11.32 10.06 29.99
N GLU A 521 11.19 8.96 30.74
CA GLU A 521 12.36 8.25 31.29
C GLU A 521 13.27 7.72 30.17
N PHE A 522 12.68 7.15 29.12
CA PHE A 522 13.41 6.77 27.91
C PHE A 522 14.19 7.94 27.29
N LEU A 523 13.55 9.11 27.14
CA LEU A 523 14.18 10.30 26.56
C LEU A 523 15.29 10.87 27.46
N LEU A 524 15.15 10.77 28.79
CA LEU A 524 16.20 11.18 29.74
C LEU A 524 17.45 10.30 29.59
N HIS A 525 17.27 9.00 29.37
CA HIS A 525 18.38 8.06 29.15
C HIS A 525 19.00 8.19 27.74
N SER A 526 18.19 8.11 26.68
CA SER A 526 18.67 7.95 25.28
C SER A 526 18.53 9.18 24.39
N GLY A 527 17.91 10.27 24.86
CA GLY A 527 17.60 11.44 24.02
C GLY A 527 18.82 12.08 23.35
N GLN A 528 20.01 11.96 23.96
CA GLN A 528 21.25 12.55 23.43
C GLN A 528 21.88 11.75 22.27
N SER A 529 21.69 10.43 22.23
CA SER A 529 22.20 9.56 21.16
C SER A 529 21.17 9.30 20.05
N LEU A 530 19.89 9.54 20.33
CA LEU A 530 18.78 9.21 19.45
C LEU A 530 18.87 9.89 18.08
N VAL A 531 18.71 9.09 17.02
CA VAL A 531 18.77 9.47 15.60
C VAL A 531 17.41 9.28 14.92
N GLU A 532 16.70 8.19 15.23
CA GLU A 532 15.37 7.90 14.71
C GLU A 532 14.42 7.47 15.82
N LEU A 533 13.22 8.04 15.85
CA LEU A 533 12.17 7.70 16.82
C LEU A 533 10.82 7.55 16.11
N SER A 534 10.10 6.45 16.37
CA SER A 534 8.67 6.33 16.06
C SER A 534 7.90 6.06 17.34
N ILE A 535 6.98 6.97 17.68
CA ILE A 535 5.99 6.86 18.76
C ILE A 535 4.59 6.89 18.17
N ASN A 536 4.44 6.34 16.97
CA ASN A 536 3.19 6.34 16.23
C ASN A 536 2.10 5.59 17.01
N SER A 537 0.92 6.19 17.13
CA SER A 537 -0.23 5.61 17.83
C SER A 537 -0.02 5.35 19.33
N VAL A 538 0.96 5.99 19.98
CA VAL A 538 1.08 6.04 21.45
C VAL A 538 0.15 7.16 21.94
N LYS A 539 -1.07 6.78 22.34
CA LYS A 539 -2.21 7.71 22.47
C LYS A 539 -2.21 8.53 23.74
N ASP A 540 -1.61 8.01 24.80
CA ASP A 540 -1.67 8.58 26.15
C ASP A 540 -0.53 9.59 26.42
N LEU A 541 0.15 10.03 25.37
CA LEU A 541 1.13 11.11 25.45
C LEU A 541 0.45 12.47 25.55
N THR A 542 1.00 13.33 26.39
CA THR A 542 0.62 14.74 26.53
C THR A 542 1.72 15.67 26.01
N VAL A 543 1.47 16.97 26.10
CA VAL A 543 2.43 18.01 25.69
C VAL A 543 3.71 17.97 26.53
N ASP A 544 3.66 17.46 27.76
CA ASP A 544 4.77 17.46 28.71
C ASP A 544 5.96 16.62 28.20
N THR A 545 5.69 15.46 27.60
CA THR A 545 6.71 14.63 26.94
C THR A 545 7.49 15.42 25.89
N PHE A 546 6.81 16.24 25.07
CA PHE A 546 7.44 17.02 24.01
C PHE A 546 8.18 18.26 24.53
N GLN A 547 7.84 18.77 25.72
CA GLN A 547 8.61 19.84 26.38
C GLN A 547 9.97 19.34 26.87
N ILE A 548 10.02 18.09 27.33
CA ILE A 548 11.23 17.45 27.83
C ILE A 548 12.09 16.93 26.67
N MET A 549 11.48 16.51 25.57
CA MET A 549 12.15 15.99 24.38
C MET A 549 13.20 16.97 23.84
N LYS A 550 14.47 16.68 24.16
CA LYS A 550 15.66 17.40 23.68
C LYS A 550 16.59 16.39 23.04
N CYS A 551 16.48 16.25 21.72
CA CYS A 551 17.24 15.27 20.96
C CYS A 551 18.09 15.96 19.90
N PRO A 552 19.37 16.29 20.19
CA PRO A 552 20.20 17.10 19.30
C PRO A 552 20.59 16.39 18.01
N ASN A 553 20.59 15.05 18.01
CA ASN A 553 20.99 14.21 16.88
C ASN A 553 19.81 13.58 16.13
N LEU A 554 18.57 13.83 16.58
CA LEU A 554 17.38 13.24 15.98
C LEU A 554 17.19 13.77 14.56
N THR A 555 17.05 12.87 13.59
CA THR A 555 16.89 13.19 12.16
C THR A 555 15.52 12.81 11.62
N TYR A 556 14.89 11.78 12.21
CA TYR A 556 13.55 11.31 11.87
C TYR A 556 12.70 11.14 13.13
N LEU A 557 11.47 11.67 13.10
CA LEU A 557 10.47 11.49 14.15
C LEU A 557 9.11 11.16 13.54
N ASP A 558 8.48 10.09 14.01
CA ASP A 558 7.10 9.74 13.66
C ASP A 558 6.19 9.84 14.88
N THR A 559 5.30 10.83 14.85
CA THR A 559 4.27 11.09 15.85
C THR A 559 2.87 10.89 15.28
N GLY A 560 2.72 10.07 14.22
CA GLY A 560 1.42 9.83 13.63
C GLY A 560 0.42 9.25 14.64
N PHE A 561 -0.83 9.69 14.58
CA PHE A 561 -1.91 9.32 15.50
C PHE A 561 -1.66 9.62 16.99
N VAL A 562 -0.77 10.57 17.31
CA VAL A 562 -0.54 11.08 18.67
C VAL A 562 -1.35 12.36 18.89
N ARG A 563 -2.46 12.26 19.63
CA ARG A 563 -3.47 13.33 19.74
C ARG A 563 -2.96 14.63 20.38
N ALA A 564 -1.91 14.56 21.19
CA ALA A 564 -1.30 15.72 21.83
C ALA A 564 -0.48 16.59 20.86
N VAL A 565 -0.14 16.09 19.67
CA VAL A 565 0.67 16.85 18.71
C VAL A 565 -0.20 17.82 17.92
N ASP A 566 0.01 19.10 18.17
CA ASP A 566 -0.61 20.23 17.48
C ASP A 566 0.44 21.19 16.88
N ASP A 567 -0.02 22.29 16.27
CA ASP A 567 0.85 23.32 15.67
C ASP A 567 1.91 23.88 16.63
N VAL A 568 1.61 23.96 17.93
CA VAL A 568 2.54 24.49 18.95
C VAL A 568 3.59 23.44 19.29
N VAL A 569 3.18 22.19 19.43
CA VAL A 569 4.08 21.05 19.66
C VAL A 569 5.01 20.84 18.46
N LEU A 570 4.53 20.99 17.23
CA LEU A 570 5.38 20.94 16.03
C LEU A 570 6.47 22.02 16.05
N GLU A 571 6.11 23.26 16.42
CA GLU A 571 7.08 24.35 16.57
C GLU A 571 8.11 24.05 17.68
N LEU A 572 7.64 23.48 18.80
CA LEU A 572 8.48 23.10 19.95
C LEU A 572 9.49 22.01 19.59
N ILE A 573 9.04 20.91 18.97
CA ILE A 573 9.90 19.82 18.51
C ILE A 573 10.95 20.37 17.53
N GLY A 574 10.52 21.21 16.58
CA GLY A 574 11.43 21.82 15.61
C GLY A 574 12.53 22.67 16.25
N LYS A 575 12.26 23.32 17.40
CA LYS A 575 13.25 24.09 18.18
C LYS A 575 14.16 23.18 19.00
N ASN A 576 13.61 22.15 19.65
CA ASN A 576 14.36 21.28 20.54
C ASN A 576 15.22 20.24 19.81
N CYS A 577 14.88 19.92 18.56
CA CYS A 577 15.57 18.92 17.73
C CYS A 577 16.21 19.60 16.49
N PRO A 578 17.39 20.23 16.62
CA PRO A 578 18.02 21.03 15.56
C PRO A 578 18.51 20.22 14.34
N GLN A 579 18.68 18.90 14.45
CA GLN A 579 19.06 18.05 13.32
C GLN A 579 17.87 17.36 12.65
N LEU A 580 16.65 17.60 13.13
CA LEU A 580 15.46 16.93 12.63
C LEU A 580 15.16 17.33 11.19
N LYS A 581 15.15 16.34 10.30
CA LYS A 581 14.92 16.52 8.86
C LYS A 581 13.49 16.17 8.47
N VAL A 582 12.95 15.10 9.04
CA VAL A 582 11.63 14.58 8.69
C VAL A 582 10.82 14.35 9.96
N LEU A 583 9.61 14.90 10.00
CA LEU A 583 8.63 14.68 11.04
C LEU A 583 7.32 14.21 10.41
N ASP A 584 6.85 13.02 10.78
CA ASP A 584 5.55 12.50 10.36
C ASP A 584 4.50 12.79 11.44
N CYS A 585 3.38 13.41 11.05
CA CYS A 585 2.26 13.77 11.92
C CYS A 585 0.92 13.26 11.37
N TYR A 586 0.94 12.21 10.54
CA TYR A 586 -0.26 11.64 9.94
C TYR A 586 -1.34 11.32 10.98
N GLY A 587 -2.59 11.70 10.70
CA GLY A 587 -3.72 11.47 11.61
C GLY A 587 -3.82 12.44 12.79
N ASN A 588 -2.89 13.39 12.92
CA ASN A 588 -2.96 14.44 13.93
C ASN A 588 -3.78 15.62 13.41
N ASN A 589 -5.09 15.57 13.61
CA ASN A 589 -6.04 16.56 13.08
C ASN A 589 -5.82 18.00 13.59
N ARG A 590 -4.97 18.21 14.59
CA ARG A 590 -4.62 19.54 15.12
C ARG A 590 -3.37 20.15 14.46
N CYS A 591 -2.72 19.41 13.55
CA CYS A 591 -1.59 19.87 12.76
C CYS A 591 -2.08 20.50 11.45
N THR A 592 -2.09 21.83 11.41
CA THR A 592 -2.63 22.65 10.32
C THR A 592 -1.53 23.38 9.56
N SER A 593 -1.92 24.16 8.54
CA SER A 593 -1.00 25.02 7.78
C SER A 593 -0.45 26.21 8.58
N LYS A 594 -0.95 26.46 9.80
CA LYS A 594 -0.49 27.54 10.69
C LYS A 594 0.75 27.18 11.50
N ALA A 595 1.14 25.90 11.53
CA ALA A 595 2.34 25.44 12.23
C ALA A 595 3.59 26.19 11.74
N LYS A 596 4.35 26.75 12.68
CA LYS A 596 5.65 27.38 12.37
C LYS A 596 6.72 26.31 12.28
N ILE A 597 7.10 25.98 11.05
CA ILE A 597 8.11 24.94 10.79
C ILE A 597 9.48 25.58 10.61
N ARG A 598 10.48 25.01 11.29
CA ARG A 598 11.89 25.41 11.15
C ARG A 598 12.37 25.19 9.71
N GLU A 599 13.23 26.09 9.22
CA GLU A 599 13.87 25.92 7.93
C GLU A 599 14.67 24.60 7.87
N GLY A 600 14.45 23.82 6.81
CA GLY A 600 15.06 22.50 6.63
C GLY A 600 14.32 21.33 7.30
N LEU A 601 13.31 21.58 8.12
CA LEU A 601 12.43 20.53 8.66
C LEU A 601 11.25 20.28 7.71
N LYS A 602 11.05 19.02 7.34
CA LYS A 602 9.96 18.55 6.50
C LYS A 602 8.90 17.87 7.35
N VAL A 603 7.72 18.46 7.42
CA VAL A 603 6.58 17.88 8.15
C VAL A 603 5.62 17.21 7.17
N ILE A 604 5.40 15.91 7.33
CA ILE A 604 4.57 15.06 6.46
C ILE A 604 3.27 14.71 7.20
N GLY A 605 2.17 14.56 6.46
CA GLY A 605 0.91 14.05 7.02
C GLY A 605 0.06 15.08 7.75
N ARG A 606 0.26 16.38 7.49
CA ARG A 606 -0.59 17.42 8.08
C ARG A 606 -2.00 17.30 7.51
N GLN A 607 -2.99 17.80 8.25
CA GLN A 607 -4.37 17.84 7.78
C GLN A 607 -4.50 18.62 6.45
N SER A 608 -3.65 19.62 6.23
CA SER A 608 -3.60 20.39 4.98
C SER A 608 -3.07 19.61 3.78
N ASP A 609 -2.40 18.48 4.00
CA ASP A 609 -1.81 17.66 2.95
C ASP A 609 -2.79 16.55 2.49
N THR A 610 -3.86 16.30 3.25
CA THR A 610 -4.92 15.30 2.99
C THR A 610 -6.22 15.87 2.41
N ILE A 611 -6.27 17.17 2.08
CA ILE A 611 -7.41 17.87 1.45
C ILE A 611 -6.91 18.53 0.15
#